data_AF-A0A7S4VM17-F1
#
_entry.id   AF-A0A7S4VM17-F1
#
_cell.length_a   1.000
_cell.length_b   1.000
_cell.length_c   1.000
_cell.angle_alpha   90.00
_cell.angle_beta   90.00
_cell.angle_gamma   90.00
#
_symmetry.space_group_name_H-M   'P 1'
#
loop_
_entity.id
_entity.type
_entity.pdbx_description
1 polymer ?
#
loop_
_entity_poly.entity_id
_entity_poly.type
_entity_poly.pdbx_seq_one_letter_code
_entity_poly.pdbx_strand_id
1 'polypeptide(L)'
;MACDLAECIWRYGLLRKGPGLCHGIAGNAYCFLALQREDHSNSRKWIRRAAAMASFMDTLPQDKDWLLRPDHPMSLFEGLSGTVLFLADLISALRGMGGDSEGQPPFSPSFPLYELP
;
A
#
# COMPACT_ATOMS: atom_id res chain seq x y z
N MET A 1 10.41 17.32 3.46
CA MET A 1 11.07 16.40 2.51
C MET A 1 10.44 15.01 2.52
N ALA A 2 10.49 14.24 3.62
CA ALA A 2 9.87 12.90 3.67
C ALA A 2 8.33 12.92 3.49
N CYS A 3 7.65 13.89 4.11
CA CYS A 3 6.21 14.09 3.92
C CYS A 3 5.84 14.45 2.47
N ASP A 4 6.67 15.26 1.79
CA ASP A 4 6.40 15.69 0.41
C ASP A 4 6.50 14.50 -0.56
N LEU A 5 7.48 13.62 -0.34
CA LEU A 5 7.59 12.35 -1.07
C LEU A 5 6.39 11.43 -0.77
N ALA A 6 5.94 11.38 0.49
CA ALA A 6 4.76 10.61 0.88
C ALA A 6 3.48 11.11 0.17
N GLU A 7 3.32 12.42 -0.01
CA GLU A 7 2.21 12.98 -0.79
C GLU A 7 2.34 12.67 -2.28
N CYS A 8 3.56 12.67 -2.83
CA CYS A 8 3.81 12.23 -4.21
C CYS A 8 3.41 10.76 -4.41
N ILE A 9 3.86 9.87 -3.51
CA ILE A 9 3.50 8.45 -3.53
C ILE A 9 1.99 8.27 -3.36
N TRP A 10 1.35 9.04 -2.48
CA TRP A 10 -0.10 8.96 -2.29
C TRP A 10 -0.87 9.33 -3.57
N ARG A 11 -0.37 10.31 -4.32
CA ARG A 11 -1.00 10.78 -5.55
C ARG A 11 -0.74 9.88 -6.75
N TYR A 12 0.47 9.35 -6.89
CA TYR A 12 0.94 8.69 -8.12
C TYR A 12 1.37 7.22 -7.93
N GLY A 13 1.39 6.71 -6.71
CA GLY A 13 1.98 5.41 -6.36
C GLY A 13 1.12 4.19 -6.69
N LEU A 14 -0.10 4.37 -7.18
CA LEU A 14 -0.93 3.27 -7.68
C LEU A 14 -0.49 2.89 -9.10
N LEU A 15 0.56 2.08 -9.18
CA LEU A 15 1.17 1.71 -10.45
C LEU A 15 0.36 0.62 -11.16
N ARG A 16 0.18 0.79 -12.48
CA ARG A 16 -0.42 -0.25 -13.32
C ARG A 16 0.51 -1.46 -13.53
N LYS A 17 1.83 -1.30 -13.34
CA LYS A 17 2.86 -2.30 -13.65
C LYS A 17 2.82 -3.60 -12.83
N GLY A 18 2.18 -3.57 -11.66
CA GLY A 18 2.01 -4.77 -10.82
C GLY A 18 2.19 -4.51 -9.32
N PRO A 19 1.99 -5.56 -8.49
CA PRO A 19 1.91 -5.43 -7.04
C PRO A 19 3.25 -5.62 -6.32
N GLY A 20 4.36 -5.86 -7.03
CA GLY A 20 5.67 -6.17 -6.43
C GLY A 20 6.32 -5.04 -5.63
N LEU A 21 7.48 -5.31 -5.03
CA LEU A 21 8.21 -4.37 -4.17
C LEU A 21 9.14 -3.41 -4.92
N CYS A 22 9.75 -3.84 -6.02
CA CYS A 22 10.78 -3.07 -6.72
C CYS A 22 10.23 -1.82 -7.40
N HIS A 23 9.07 -1.94 -8.02
CA HIS A 23 8.42 -0.87 -8.78
C HIS A 23 6.92 -1.13 -8.92
N GLY A 24 6.31 -1.58 -7.83
CA GLY A 24 4.89 -1.91 -7.75
C GLY A 24 4.21 -1.25 -6.56
N ILE A 25 2.91 -1.52 -6.43
CA ILE A 25 2.05 -0.91 -5.42
C ILE A 25 2.51 -1.26 -4.00
N ALA A 26 2.92 -2.51 -3.73
CA ALA A 26 3.38 -2.91 -2.41
C ALA A 26 4.65 -2.16 -1.99
N GLY A 27 5.60 -1.95 -2.91
CA GLY A 27 6.82 -1.18 -2.63
C GLY A 27 6.50 0.26 -2.24
N ASN A 28 5.63 0.91 -3.01
CA ASN A 28 5.16 2.26 -2.71
C ASN A 28 4.41 2.35 -1.38
N ALA A 29 3.55 1.36 -1.09
CA ALA A 29 2.83 1.29 0.18
C ALA A 29 3.77 1.06 1.38
N TYR A 30 4.87 0.33 1.19
CA TYR A 30 5.87 0.08 2.22
C TYR A 30 6.54 1.38 2.71
N CYS A 31 6.64 2.41 1.87
CA CYS A 31 7.10 3.73 2.29
C CYS A 31 6.26 4.32 3.43
N PHE A 32 4.94 4.07 3.43
CA PHE A 32 4.08 4.52 4.53
C PHE A 32 4.31 3.71 5.81
N LEU A 33 4.61 2.41 5.71
CA LEU A 33 5.00 1.62 6.90
C LEU A 33 6.34 2.10 7.47
N ALA A 34 7.29 2.49 6.62
CA ALA A 34 8.54 3.09 7.07
C ALA A 34 8.30 4.44 7.77
N LEU A 35 7.48 5.31 7.16
CA LEU A 35 7.12 6.61 7.76
C LEU A 35 6.37 6.47 9.08
N GLN A 36 5.56 5.42 9.25
CA GLN A 36 4.89 5.15 10.52
C GLN A 36 5.88 4.87 11.66
N ARG A 37 7.00 4.21 11.37
CA ARG A 37 8.02 3.91 12.38
C ARG A 37 8.78 5.16 12.82
N GLU A 38 8.94 6.13 11.93
CA GLU A 38 9.68 7.38 12.18
C GLU A 38 8.79 8.51 12.71
N ASP A 39 7.58 8.67 12.16
CA ASP A 39 6.62 9.72 12.50
C ASP A 39 5.44 9.15 13.30
N HIS A 40 5.67 8.99 14.60
CA HIS A 40 4.67 8.49 15.53
C HIS A 40 3.41 9.38 15.61
N SER A 41 3.54 10.69 15.36
CA SER A 41 2.42 11.63 15.43
C SER A 41 1.39 11.41 14.33
N ASN A 42 1.84 10.99 13.14
CA ASN A 42 0.98 10.67 11.99
C ASN A 42 0.91 9.17 11.68
N SER A 43 1.41 8.31 12.57
CA SER A 43 1.42 6.84 12.44
C SER A 43 0.11 6.27 11.89
N ARG A 44 -1.03 6.74 12.41
CA ARG A 44 -2.37 6.31 11.99
C ARG A 44 -2.73 6.73 10.56
N LYS A 45 -2.33 7.93 10.13
CA LYS A 45 -2.49 8.39 8.73
C LYS A 45 -1.69 7.49 7.79
N TRP A 46 -0.46 7.16 8.17
CA TRP A 46 0.43 6.36 7.34
C TRP A 46 -0.06 4.92 7.19
N ILE A 47 -0.47 4.25 8.28
CA ILE A 47 -1.00 2.88 8.18
C ILE A 47 -2.29 2.85 7.36
N ARG A 48 -3.18 3.85 7.51
CA ARG A 48 -4.39 3.95 6.68
C ARG A 48 -4.05 4.05 5.19
N ARG A 49 -3.07 4.88 4.80
CA ARG A 49 -2.64 4.98 3.41
C ARG A 49 -2.06 3.66 2.89
N ALA A 50 -1.23 2.97 3.68
CA ALA A 50 -0.72 1.64 3.33
C ALA A 50 -1.87 0.63 3.12
N ALA A 51 -2.85 0.62 4.05
CA ALA A 51 -4.02 -0.25 3.96
C ALA A 51 -4.87 0.02 2.73
N ALA A 52 -5.06 1.29 2.35
CA ALA A 52 -5.77 1.62 1.12
C ALA A 52 -5.09 1.12 -0.14
N MET A 53 -3.77 1.29 -0.24
CA MET A 53 -3.03 0.75 -1.38
C MET A 53 -3.13 -0.77 -1.43
N ALA A 54 -3.18 -1.43 -0.26
CA ALA A 54 -3.44 -2.86 -0.17
C ALA A 54 -4.84 -3.22 -0.69
N SER A 55 -5.89 -2.51 -0.28
CA SER A 55 -7.25 -2.70 -0.78
C SER A 55 -7.37 -2.45 -2.28
N PHE A 56 -6.64 -1.47 -2.82
CA PHE A 56 -6.63 -1.23 -4.27
C PHE A 56 -6.05 -2.41 -5.04
N MET A 57 -5.05 -3.12 -4.51
CA MET A 57 -4.50 -4.32 -5.17
C MET A 57 -5.56 -5.42 -5.34
N ASP A 58 -6.55 -5.49 -4.45
CA ASP A 58 -7.67 -6.46 -4.55
C ASP A 58 -8.63 -6.11 -5.69
N THR A 59 -8.75 -4.82 -6.04
CA THR A 59 -9.59 -4.35 -7.16
C THR A 59 -8.94 -4.53 -8.53
N LEU A 60 -7.67 -4.92 -8.59
CA LEU A 60 -6.99 -5.10 -9.86
C LEU A 60 -7.51 -6.35 -10.58
N PRO A 61 -7.72 -6.29 -11.91
CA PRO A 61 -8.12 -7.45 -12.69
C PRO A 61 -7.13 -8.60 -12.48
N GLN A 62 -7.63 -9.76 -12.03
CA GLN A 62 -6.85 -10.99 -11.84
C GLN A 62 -6.72 -11.76 -13.17
N ASP A 63 -7.46 -11.32 -14.18
CA ASP A 63 -7.63 -11.92 -15.49
C ASP A 63 -6.49 -11.50 -16.43
N LYS A 64 -5.46 -12.36 -16.42
CA LYS A 64 -4.42 -12.75 -17.40
C LYS A 64 -3.83 -11.79 -18.44
N ASP A 65 -4.37 -10.61 -18.71
CA ASP A 65 -3.79 -9.71 -19.71
C ASP A 65 -3.09 -8.48 -19.09
N TRP A 66 -1.83 -8.34 -19.53
CA TRP A 66 -0.99 -7.16 -19.70
C TRP A 66 -0.43 -6.35 -18.50
N LEU A 67 -0.98 -6.40 -17.27
CA LEU A 67 -0.42 -5.64 -16.14
C LEU A 67 0.50 -6.44 -15.19
N LEU A 68 0.58 -7.77 -15.35
CA LEU A 68 0.94 -8.67 -14.24
C LEU A 68 1.83 -9.87 -14.62
N ARG A 69 2.71 -9.75 -15.63
CA ARG A 69 3.79 -10.73 -15.81
C ARG A 69 5.14 -10.13 -15.44
N PRO A 70 5.49 -10.10 -14.15
CA PRO A 70 6.89 -9.98 -13.75
C PRO A 70 7.71 -11.05 -14.46
N ASP A 71 8.99 -10.77 -14.75
CA ASP A 71 9.89 -11.78 -15.32
C ASP A 71 9.94 -13.02 -14.41
N HIS A 72 9.85 -12.79 -13.10
CA HIS A 72 9.73 -13.82 -12.08
C HIS A 72 8.48 -13.61 -11.21
N PRO A 73 7.31 -14.19 -11.56
CA PRO A 73 6.02 -13.93 -10.90
C PRO A 73 5.94 -14.27 -9.41
N MET A 74 6.79 -15.18 -8.94
CA MET A 74 6.88 -15.60 -7.53
C MET A 74 8.13 -15.05 -6.84
N SER A 75 8.85 -14.12 -7.46
CA SER A 75 10.03 -13.51 -6.83
C SER A 75 9.64 -12.50 -5.75
N LEU A 76 10.60 -12.18 -4.88
CA LEU A 76 10.43 -11.19 -3.84
C LEU A 76 10.25 -9.77 -4.40
N PHE A 77 11.02 -9.39 -5.41
CA PHE A 77 11.10 -8.00 -5.85
C PHE A 77 10.04 -7.64 -6.89
N GLU A 78 9.71 -8.57 -7.78
CA GLU A 78 8.81 -8.29 -8.91
C GLU A 78 7.47 -9.02 -8.75
N GLY A 79 7.48 -10.13 -8.02
CA GLY A 79 6.37 -11.06 -7.88
C GLY A 79 5.56 -10.94 -6.60
N LEU A 80 4.69 -11.93 -6.41
CA LEU A 80 3.73 -12.01 -5.32
C LEU A 80 4.37 -12.15 -3.94
N SER A 81 5.56 -12.74 -3.83
CA SER A 81 6.24 -12.91 -2.53
C SER A 81 6.51 -11.57 -1.85
N GLY A 82 6.83 -10.52 -2.64
CA GLY A 82 6.98 -9.17 -2.12
C GLY A 82 5.68 -8.59 -1.58
N THR A 83 4.58 -8.80 -2.30
CA THR A 83 3.24 -8.39 -1.88
C THR A 83 2.84 -9.09 -0.58
N VAL A 84 3.09 -10.41 -0.46
CA VAL A 84 2.82 -11.18 0.76
C VAL A 84 3.61 -10.63 1.94
N LEU A 85 4.89 -10.30 1.76
CA LEU A 85 5.72 -9.73 2.81
C LEU A 85 5.17 -8.37 3.28
N PHE A 86 4.80 -7.50 2.33
CA PHE A 86 4.16 -6.23 2.65
C PHE A 86 2.85 -6.41 3.44
N LEU A 87 1.99 -7.35 3.02
CA LEU A 87 0.72 -7.62 3.71
C LEU A 87 0.93 -8.14 5.12
N ALA A 88 1.91 -9.02 5.34
CA ALA A 88 2.26 -9.53 6.66
C ALA A 88 2.70 -8.39 7.61
N ASP A 89 3.56 -7.49 7.13
CA ASP A 89 4.01 -6.33 7.89
C ASP A 89 2.87 -5.33 8.17
N LEU A 90 1.98 -5.13 7.18
CA LEU A 90 0.80 -4.29 7.33
C LEU A 90 -0.13 -4.83 8.42
N ILE A 91 -0.38 -6.15 8.45
CA ILE A 91 -1.19 -6.78 9.52
C ILE A 91 -0.55 -6.55 10.88
N SER A 92 0.77 -6.66 10.99
CA SER A 92 1.50 -6.38 12.23
C SER A 92 1.33 -4.91 12.67
N ALA A 93 1.45 -3.97 11.74
CA ALA A 93 1.24 -2.54 12.00
C ALA A 93 -0.21 -2.21 12.41
N LEU A 94 -1.19 -2.85 11.76
CA LEU A 94 -2.62 -2.72 12.10
C LEU A 94 -2.92 -3.24 13.51
N ARG A 95 -2.32 -4.37 13.92
CA ARG A 95 -2.43 -4.90 15.28
C ARG A 95 -1.84 -3.94 16.31
N GLY A 96 -0.72 -3.31 15.99
CA GLY A 96 -0.11 -2.27 16.82
C GLY A 96 -0.96 -1.00 16.99
N MET A 97 -1.95 -0.77 16.12
CA MET A 97 -2.92 0.33 16.23
C MET A 97 -4.14 0.01 17.12
N GLY A 98 -4.30 -1.24 17.56
CA GLY A 98 -5.49 -1.75 18.25
C GLY A 98 -5.71 -1.17 19.64
N GLY A 99 -6.16 0.09 19.70
CA GLY A 99 -6.56 0.80 20.91
C GLY A 99 -7.72 1.80 20.76
N ASP A 100 -7.99 2.36 19.56
CA ASP A 100 -8.93 3.50 19.44
C ASP A 100 -9.96 3.35 18.31
N SER A 101 -10.67 2.21 18.23
CA SER A 101 -11.66 1.95 17.17
C SER A 101 -13.07 2.47 17.44
N GLU A 102 -13.33 3.11 18.58
CA GLU A 102 -14.65 3.68 18.86
C GLU A 102 -14.76 5.12 18.37
N GLY A 103 -15.34 5.30 17.18
CA GLY A 103 -15.90 6.60 16.77
C GLY A 103 -15.31 7.24 15.51
N GLN A 104 -14.32 6.63 14.84
CA GLN A 104 -13.84 7.17 13.56
C GLN A 104 -14.59 6.51 12.38
N PRO A 105 -15.11 7.30 11.41
CA PRO A 105 -15.80 6.73 10.26
C PRO A 105 -14.90 5.74 9.51
N PRO A 106 -15.48 4.75 8.83
CA PRO A 106 -14.72 3.82 8.01
C PRO A 106 -13.81 4.63 7.07
N PHE A 107 -12.53 4.27 7.05
CA PHE A 107 -11.58 4.94 6.19
C PHE A 107 -11.92 4.58 4.74
N SER A 108 -12.58 5.50 4.04
CA SER A 108 -12.78 5.44 2.60
C SER A 108 -11.60 6.11 1.91
N PRO A 109 -10.68 5.36 1.29
CA PRO A 109 -9.58 5.98 0.58
C PRO A 109 -10.09 6.74 -0.64
N SER A 110 -9.89 8.05 -0.64
CA SER A 110 -9.95 8.85 -1.86
C SER A 110 -8.53 8.98 -2.39
N PHE A 111 -8.23 8.21 -3.43
CA PHE A 111 -7.01 8.38 -4.19
C PHE A 111 -7.20 9.58 -5.12
N PRO A 112 -6.36 10.64 -5.03
CA PRO A 112 -6.63 11.89 -5.75
C PRO A 112 -6.72 11.76 -7.27
N LEU A 113 -6.20 10.68 -7.86
CA LEU A 113 -6.19 10.42 -9.29
C LEU A 113 -6.93 9.14 -9.70
N TYR A 114 -7.50 8.40 -8.75
CA TYR A 114 -8.18 7.14 -9.02
C TYR A 114 -9.57 7.20 -8.41
N GLU A 115 -10.59 7.24 -9.27
CA GLU A 115 -11.96 6.94 -8.86
C GLU A 115 -12.03 5.43 -8.60
N LEU A 116 -12.46 5.05 -7.39
CA LEU A 116 -12.78 3.65 -7.10
C LEU A 116 -13.96 3.26 -8.00
N PRO A 117 -13.91 2.12 -8.71
CA PRO A 117 -15.01 1.67 -9.56
C PRO A 117 -16.29 1.40 -8.78
#